data_AF-A0A7S4IA72-F1
#
_entry.id   AF-A0A7S4IA72-F1
#
_cell.length_a   1.000
_cell.length_b   1.000
_cell.length_c   1.000
_cell.angle_alpha   90.00
_cell.angle_beta   90.00
_cell.angle_gamma   90.00
#
_symmetry.space_group_name_H-M   'P 1'
#
loop_
_entity.id
_entity.type
_entity.pdbx_description
1 polymer ?
#
loop_
_entity_poly.entity_id
_entity_poly.type
_entity_poly.pdbx_seq_one_letter_code
_entity_poly.pdbx_strand_id
1 'polypeptide(L)'
;FVRIRNNGGAVLSDSAAWNIVTSDISLQGGAASFTLEDSARASLLSSSFDVDGTVNLHDSANIEASQSGITISSGGFIAQDFSVVSVTNSSSFLVNNGGVSFCDNASLFIDSTSSFTVSGGIVVFKNE
;
A
#
# COMPACT_ATOMS: atom_id res chain seq x y z
N PHE A 1 -17.12 -4.87 -4.47
CA PHE A 1 -16.77 -3.67 -3.67
C PHE A 1 -16.79 -4.01 -2.19
N VAL A 2 -15.68 -3.78 -1.48
CA VAL A 2 -15.59 -3.90 -0.01
C VAL A 2 -15.38 -2.50 0.56
N ARG A 3 -16.10 -2.16 1.65
CA ARG A 3 -15.94 -0.89 2.33
C ARG A 3 -15.88 -1.07 3.83
N ILE A 4 -14.77 -0.66 4.42
CA ILE A 4 -14.55 -0.59 5.86
C ILE A 4 -14.65 0.88 6.27
N ARG A 5 -15.41 1.20 7.31
CA ARG A 5 -15.76 2.57 7.72
C ARG A 5 -15.36 2.84 9.17
N ASN A 6 -15.48 4.10 9.59
CA ASN A 6 -15.34 4.57 10.97
C ASN A 6 -13.93 4.36 11.55
N ASN A 7 -12.88 4.70 10.81
CA ASN A 7 -11.47 4.42 11.16
C ASN A 7 -11.19 2.92 11.31
N GLY A 8 -12.05 2.06 10.75
CA GLY A 8 -11.76 0.64 10.68
C GLY A 8 -10.51 0.40 9.84
N GLY A 9 -9.68 -0.51 10.31
CA GLY A 9 -8.49 -0.98 9.60
C GLY A 9 -8.60 -2.43 9.19
N ALA A 10 -7.60 -2.89 8.46
CA ALA A 10 -7.37 -4.31 8.21
C ALA A 10 -5.90 -4.62 8.51
N VAL A 11 -5.69 -5.73 9.23
CA VAL A 11 -4.36 -6.25 9.57
C VAL A 11 -4.28 -7.66 9.00
N LEU A 12 -3.22 -7.94 8.24
CA LEU A 12 -2.85 -9.28 7.82
C LEU A 12 -1.46 -9.59 8.37
N SER A 13 -1.32 -10.76 8.99
CA SER A 13 -0.08 -11.23 9.61
C SER A 13 0.24 -12.66 9.14
N ASP A 14 1.34 -13.22 9.64
CA ASP A 14 1.86 -14.53 9.26
C ASP A 14 1.98 -14.70 7.73
N SER A 15 1.22 -15.62 7.15
CA SER A 15 1.18 -15.88 5.70
C SER A 15 -0.16 -15.51 5.09
N ALA A 16 -0.94 -14.65 5.75
CA ALA A 16 -2.25 -14.22 5.27
C ALA A 16 -2.13 -13.53 3.90
N ALA A 17 -3.11 -13.77 3.04
CA ALA A 17 -3.15 -13.22 1.70
C ALA A 17 -4.50 -12.59 1.40
N TRP A 18 -4.49 -11.33 0.97
CA TRP A 18 -5.65 -10.69 0.36
C TRP A 18 -5.46 -10.64 -1.16
N ASN A 19 -6.26 -11.41 -1.88
CA ASN A 19 -6.30 -11.35 -3.34
C ASN A 19 -7.52 -10.54 -3.77
N ILE A 20 -7.28 -9.39 -4.38
CA ILE A 20 -8.30 -8.43 -4.81
C ILE A 20 -8.29 -8.43 -6.34
N VAL A 21 -9.33 -9.01 -6.94
CA VAL A 21 -9.41 -9.18 -8.39
C VAL A 21 -10.69 -8.50 -8.90
N THR A 22 -10.55 -7.64 -9.91
CA THR A 22 -11.67 -6.93 -10.55
C THR A 22 -12.61 -6.28 -9.52
N SER A 23 -12.04 -5.65 -8.50
CA SER A 23 -12.78 -5.18 -7.33
C SER A 23 -12.26 -3.86 -6.83
N ASP A 24 -13.17 -3.10 -6.24
CA ASP A 24 -12.85 -1.84 -5.57
C ASP A 24 -12.92 -2.07 -4.04
N ILE A 25 -11.90 -1.61 -3.32
CA ILE A 25 -11.83 -1.67 -1.86
C ILE A 25 -11.57 -0.27 -1.32
N SER A 26 -12.29 0.10 -0.26
CA SER A 26 -12.09 1.37 0.44
C SER A 26 -12.03 1.18 1.96
N LEU A 27 -10.99 1.74 2.59
CA LEU A 27 -10.87 1.90 4.03
C LEU A 27 -11.04 3.39 4.36
N GLN A 28 -12.07 3.73 5.12
CA GLN A 28 -12.51 5.12 5.28
C GLN A 28 -12.59 5.59 6.72
N GLY A 29 -12.31 6.88 6.95
CA GLY A 29 -12.47 7.54 8.25
C GLY A 29 -11.45 8.63 8.58
N GLY A 30 -10.46 8.85 7.72
CA GLY A 30 -9.35 9.79 7.93
C GLY A 30 -8.19 9.18 8.74
N ALA A 31 -8.49 8.22 9.61
CA ALA A 31 -7.50 7.48 10.40
C ALA A 31 -7.64 5.95 10.22
N ALA A 32 -8.06 5.50 9.03
CA ALA A 32 -8.03 4.07 8.73
C ALA A 32 -6.57 3.55 8.71
N SER A 33 -6.37 2.27 9.01
CA SER A 33 -5.06 1.64 8.88
C SER A 33 -5.12 0.37 8.05
N PHE A 34 -4.16 0.19 7.15
CA PHE A 34 -3.90 -1.08 6.50
C PHE A 34 -2.50 -1.53 6.88
N THR A 35 -2.40 -2.69 7.54
CA THR A 35 -1.12 -3.21 8.00
C THR A 35 -0.91 -4.61 7.46
N LEU A 36 0.28 -4.85 6.89
CA LEU A 36 0.79 -6.17 6.54
C LEU A 36 2.04 -6.44 7.38
N GLU A 37 2.07 -7.58 8.07
CA GLU A 37 3.15 -8.05 8.94
C GLU A 37 3.66 -9.42 8.50
N ASP A 38 4.84 -9.83 8.98
CA ASP A 38 5.48 -11.11 8.67
C ASP A 38 5.65 -11.34 7.16
N SER A 39 5.00 -12.36 6.58
CA SER A 39 5.00 -12.69 5.15
C SER A 39 3.63 -12.45 4.51
N ALA A 40 2.82 -11.58 5.12
CA ALA A 40 1.50 -11.26 4.62
C ALA A 40 1.58 -10.54 3.26
N ARG A 41 0.56 -10.77 2.42
CA ARG A 41 0.53 -10.21 1.06
C ARG A 41 -0.82 -9.60 0.71
N ALA A 42 -0.79 -8.49 -0.02
CA ALA A 42 -1.94 -7.96 -0.73
C ALA A 42 -1.63 -7.95 -2.24
N SER A 43 -2.42 -8.69 -3.01
CA SER A 43 -2.30 -8.75 -4.47
C SER A 43 -3.54 -8.14 -5.10
N LEU A 44 -3.33 -7.17 -5.99
CA LEU A 44 -4.36 -6.43 -6.70
C LEU A 44 -4.23 -6.67 -8.19
N LEU A 45 -5.30 -7.16 -8.81
CA LEU A 45 -5.39 -7.33 -10.25
C LEU A 45 -6.64 -6.62 -10.78
N SER A 46 -6.45 -5.68 -11.70
CA SER A 46 -7.54 -4.93 -12.33
C SER A 46 -8.48 -4.28 -11.30
N SER A 47 -7.93 -3.72 -10.23
CA SER A 47 -8.66 -3.34 -9.01
C SER A 47 -8.32 -1.92 -8.56
N SER A 48 -9.14 -1.37 -7.67
CA SER A 48 -8.82 -0.12 -6.96
C SER A 48 -8.79 -0.34 -5.44
N PHE A 49 -7.85 0.33 -4.78
CA PHE A 49 -7.72 0.31 -3.32
C PHE A 49 -7.46 1.71 -2.78
N ASP A 50 -8.45 2.23 -2.05
CA ASP A 50 -8.41 3.56 -1.45
C ASP A 50 -8.32 3.45 0.07
N VAL A 51 -7.32 4.10 0.65
CA VAL A 51 -7.07 4.15 2.09
C VAL A 51 -7.05 5.60 2.54
N ASP A 52 -8.09 5.99 3.26
CA ASP A 52 -8.18 7.27 3.94
C ASP A 52 -7.52 7.16 5.34
N GLY A 53 -6.20 6.98 5.32
CA GLY A 53 -5.36 6.84 6.49
C GLY A 53 -3.97 6.30 6.16
N THR A 54 -3.39 5.44 6.99
CA THR A 54 -2.00 4.96 6.85
C THR A 54 -1.91 3.54 6.32
N VAL A 55 -0.86 3.25 5.55
CA VAL A 55 -0.50 1.90 5.10
C VAL A 55 0.89 1.55 5.61
N ASN A 56 1.03 0.40 6.28
CA ASN A 56 2.30 -0.05 6.87
C ASN A 56 2.63 -1.49 6.43
N LEU A 57 3.86 -1.71 5.99
CA LEU A 57 4.43 -3.02 5.70
C LEU A 57 5.65 -3.25 6.58
N HIS A 58 5.68 -4.38 7.27
CA HIS A 58 6.78 -4.81 8.14
C HIS A 58 7.31 -6.20 7.72
N ASP A 59 8.49 -6.56 8.21
CA ASP A 59 9.15 -7.84 7.96
C ASP A 59 9.35 -8.15 6.46
N SER A 60 8.67 -9.16 5.93
CA SER A 60 8.73 -9.58 4.51
C SER A 60 7.38 -9.39 3.81
N ALA A 61 6.55 -8.47 4.32
CA ALA A 61 5.23 -8.21 3.79
C ALA A 61 5.26 -7.55 2.41
N ASN A 62 4.29 -7.88 1.56
CA ASN A 62 4.31 -7.47 0.15
C ASN A 62 3.00 -6.87 -0.35
N ILE A 63 3.10 -5.80 -1.15
CA ILE A 63 2.02 -5.31 -2.01
C ILE A 63 2.39 -5.55 -3.46
N GLU A 64 1.50 -6.20 -4.21
CA GLU A 64 1.60 -6.39 -5.65
C GLU A 64 0.40 -5.75 -6.34
N ALA A 65 0.63 -4.73 -7.16
CA ALA A 65 -0.40 -4.08 -7.97
C ALA A 65 -0.11 -4.30 -9.46
N SER A 66 -1.09 -4.89 -10.15
CA SER A 66 -1.08 -5.11 -11.59
C SER A 66 -2.37 -4.59 -12.20
N GLN A 67 -2.28 -3.72 -13.20
CA GLN A 67 -3.42 -3.02 -13.80
C GLN A 67 -4.36 -2.40 -12.76
N SER A 68 -3.80 -1.88 -11.66
CA SER A 68 -4.56 -1.48 -10.47
C SER A 68 -4.18 -0.09 -9.99
N GLY A 69 -5.10 0.55 -9.26
CA GLY A 69 -4.86 1.84 -8.62
C GLY A 69 -4.86 1.73 -7.10
N ILE A 70 -3.81 2.23 -6.45
CA ILE A 70 -3.75 2.39 -5.00
C ILE A 70 -3.71 3.89 -4.68
N THR A 71 -4.58 4.34 -3.78
CA THR A 71 -4.60 5.73 -3.30
C THR A 71 -4.59 5.77 -1.78
N ILE A 72 -3.70 6.58 -1.22
CA ILE A 72 -3.60 6.88 0.21
C ILE A 72 -3.89 8.37 0.38
N SER A 73 -5.03 8.72 0.96
CA SER A 73 -5.63 10.06 0.85
C SER A 73 -5.29 11.03 1.99
N SER A 74 -5.15 10.56 3.23
CA SER A 74 -5.00 11.40 4.43
C SER A 74 -3.84 11.02 5.36
N GLY A 75 -3.20 9.87 5.14
CA GLY A 75 -2.07 9.40 5.93
C GLY A 75 -0.85 9.10 5.07
N GLY A 76 0.10 8.35 5.63
CA GLY A 76 1.37 8.01 4.98
C GLY A 76 1.47 6.55 4.56
N PHE A 77 2.58 6.26 3.88
CA PHE A 77 3.00 4.91 3.54
C PHE A 77 4.35 4.61 4.19
N ILE A 78 4.46 3.49 4.88
CA ILE A 78 5.71 3.00 5.45
C ILE A 78 5.93 1.56 4.99
N ALA A 79 7.11 1.29 4.46
CA ALA A 79 7.61 -0.05 4.19
C ALA A 79 8.95 -0.21 4.90
N GLN A 80 9.09 -1.26 5.72
CA GLN A 80 10.26 -1.52 6.55
C GLN A 80 10.81 -2.94 6.34
N ASP A 81 12.00 -3.21 6.90
CA ASP A 81 12.66 -4.51 6.90
C ASP A 81 12.97 -5.02 5.49
N PHE A 82 12.36 -6.11 5.04
CA PHE A 82 12.50 -6.73 3.72
C PHE A 82 11.23 -6.61 2.87
N SER A 83 10.32 -5.71 3.23
CA SER A 83 9.06 -5.55 2.53
C SER A 83 9.23 -5.10 1.07
N VAL A 84 8.29 -5.51 0.21
CA VAL A 84 8.34 -5.23 -1.22
C VAL A 84 7.03 -4.60 -1.70
N VAL A 85 7.15 -3.52 -2.46
CA VAL A 85 6.05 -2.93 -3.24
C VAL A 85 6.34 -3.08 -4.72
N SER A 86 5.45 -3.74 -5.45
CA SER A 86 5.54 -3.93 -6.90
C SER A 86 4.36 -3.28 -7.61
N VAL A 87 4.62 -2.32 -8.49
CA VAL A 87 3.59 -1.54 -9.22
C VAL A 87 3.82 -1.74 -10.72
N THR A 88 2.94 -2.50 -11.37
CA THR A 88 3.16 -3.05 -12.71
C THR A 88 1.92 -2.99 -13.62
N ASN A 89 2.11 -3.19 -14.92
CA ASN A 89 1.07 -3.33 -15.94
C ASN A 89 0.08 -2.15 -15.93
N SER A 90 0.57 -0.93 -16.14
CA SER A 90 -0.25 0.29 -16.13
C SER A 90 -0.94 0.57 -14.80
N SER A 91 -0.25 0.29 -13.69
CA SER A 91 -0.75 0.59 -12.35
C SER A 91 -0.36 1.99 -11.88
N SER A 92 -1.11 2.51 -10.91
CA SER A 92 -0.79 3.74 -10.20
C SER A 92 -0.78 3.52 -8.69
N PHE A 93 0.20 4.10 -8.02
CA PHE A 93 0.26 4.19 -6.56
C PHE A 93 0.39 5.68 -6.20
N LEU A 94 -0.61 6.23 -5.52
CA LEU A 94 -0.67 7.63 -5.14
C LEU A 94 -0.71 7.77 -3.62
N VAL A 95 0.20 8.56 -3.06
CA VAL A 95 0.13 9.05 -1.69
C VAL A 95 -0.10 10.56 -1.73
N ASN A 96 -1.23 11.01 -1.19
CA ASN A 96 -1.65 12.41 -1.22
C ASN A 96 -1.53 13.04 0.18
N ASN A 97 -0.81 14.15 0.26
CA ASN A 97 -0.53 14.93 1.47
C ASN A 97 0.14 14.15 2.62
N GLY A 98 0.64 12.94 2.35
CA GLY A 98 1.28 12.05 3.29
C GLY A 98 2.76 11.80 2.98
N GLY A 99 3.52 11.46 4.01
CA GLY A 99 4.91 11.02 3.87
C GLY A 99 5.00 9.57 3.38
N VAL A 100 6.09 9.26 2.68
CA VAL A 100 6.46 7.91 2.26
C VAL A 100 7.82 7.59 2.84
N SER A 101 7.95 6.46 3.53
CA SER A 101 9.24 5.98 4.04
C SER A 101 9.49 4.55 3.58
N PHE A 102 10.67 4.34 2.99
CA PHE A 102 11.25 3.02 2.78
C PHE A 102 12.44 2.89 3.74
N CYS A 103 12.31 1.97 4.69
CA CYS A 103 13.29 1.72 5.74
C CYS A 103 14.04 0.41 5.49
N ASP A 104 15.30 0.37 5.89
CA ASP A 104 16.16 -0.81 5.89
C ASP A 104 16.35 -1.42 4.49
N ASN A 105 15.88 -2.63 4.25
CA ASN A 105 15.97 -3.32 2.95
C ASN A 105 14.65 -3.27 2.16
N ALA A 106 13.69 -2.43 2.59
CA ALA A 106 12.43 -2.27 1.88
C ALA A 106 12.66 -1.80 0.44
N SER A 107 11.91 -2.36 -0.51
CA SER A 107 12.13 -2.12 -1.93
C SER A 107 10.86 -1.74 -2.67
N LEU A 108 11.04 -0.89 -3.69
CA LEU A 108 10.00 -0.44 -4.59
C LEU A 108 10.39 -0.80 -6.03
N PHE A 109 9.55 -1.59 -6.68
CA PHE A 109 9.64 -1.88 -8.10
C PHE A 109 8.48 -1.22 -8.85
N ILE A 110 8.79 -0.48 -9.92
CA ILE A 110 7.82 0.16 -10.79
C ILE A 110 8.24 -0.13 -12.22
N ASP A 111 7.32 -0.67 -13.04
CA ASP A 111 7.62 -0.88 -14.46
C ASP A 111 7.47 0.39 -15.30
N SER A 112 7.88 0.31 -16.57
CA SER A 112 7.88 1.46 -17.49
C SER A 112 6.50 2.01 -17.84
N THR A 113 5.42 1.29 -17.49
CA THR A 113 4.04 1.68 -17.77
C THR A 113 3.29 2.19 -16.55
N SER A 114 3.93 2.11 -15.38
CA SER A 114 3.30 2.37 -14.09
C SER A 114 3.86 3.62 -13.42
N SER A 115 3.21 4.05 -12.35
CA SER A 115 3.63 5.25 -11.61
C SER A 115 3.52 5.07 -10.10
N PHE A 116 4.46 5.68 -9.38
CA PHE A 116 4.39 5.92 -7.95
C PHE A 116 4.52 7.43 -7.72
N THR A 117 3.48 8.05 -7.18
CA THR A 117 3.39 9.50 -7.03
C THR A 117 3.18 9.86 -5.57
N VAL A 118 3.96 10.82 -5.08
CA VAL A 118 3.76 11.45 -3.78
C VAL A 118 3.47 12.92 -4.00
N SER A 119 2.26 13.35 -3.64
CA SER A 119 1.80 14.73 -3.81
C SER A 119 1.73 15.40 -2.45
N GLY A 120 2.44 16.51 -2.25
CA GLY A 120 2.35 17.31 -1.01
C GLY A 120 3.04 16.70 0.22
N GLY A 121 3.86 15.66 0.05
CA GLY A 121 4.61 14.98 1.12
C GLY A 121 6.10 14.84 0.83
N ILE A 122 6.80 14.12 1.71
CA ILE A 122 8.24 13.83 1.59
C ILE A 122 8.42 12.32 1.37
N VAL A 123 9.35 11.96 0.49
CA VAL A 123 9.82 10.58 0.34
C VAL A 123 11.17 10.45 1.04
N VAL A 124 11.28 9.46 1.94
CA VAL A 124 12.50 9.16 2.69
C VAL A 124 12.93 7.73 2.41
N PHE A 125 14.21 7.57 2.10
CA PHE A 125 14.91 6.29 2.12
C PHE A 125 15.92 6.35 3.25
N LYS A 126 15.83 5.44 4.22
CA LYS A 126 16.70 5.43 5.41
C LYS A 126 16.97 4.01 5.87
N ASN A 127 18.03 3.84 6.65
CA ASN A 127 18.28 2.64 7.43
C ASN A 127 18.05 3.02 8.90
N GLU A 128 17.36 2.18 9.67
CA GLU A 128 17.14 2.37 11.11
C GLU A 128 18.13 1.56 11.96
#